data_AF-A0A845YI13-F1
#
_entry.id   AF-A0A845YI13-F1
#
_cell.length_a   1.000
_cell.length_b   1.000
_cell.length_c   1.000
_cell.angle_alpha   90.00
_cell.angle_beta   90.00
_cell.angle_gamma   90.00
#
_symmetry.space_group_name_H-M   'P 1'
#
loop_
_entity.id
_entity.type
_entity.pdbx_description
1 polymer ?
#
loop_
_entity_poly.entity_id
_entity_poly.type
_entity_poly.pdbx_seq_one_letter_code
_entity_poly.pdbx_strand_id
1 'polypeptide(L)'
;MARRTTIARDNPGLKKLCEELSPKQVKAVVEIAAGSKYNQAAEASGVDVRTVYGWMREPAFKKAVIETVQEIYWASVQDAVTESLSAMKVASKIMNKDSARDRDRLEAVKIVLAHSSGWKERKIALQMETLEARLQSFNNFEGEENEMD
;
A
#
# COMPACT_ATOMS: atom_id res chain seq x y z
N MET A 1 11.69 -3.32 15.87
CA MET A 1 11.73 -4.58 15.10
C MET A 1 10.43 -5.40 15.15
N ALA A 2 9.53 -5.23 16.14
CA ALA A 2 8.36 -6.09 16.33
C ALA A 2 7.20 -5.92 15.32
N ARG A 3 7.10 -4.82 14.56
CA ARG A 3 5.95 -4.57 13.66
C ARG A 3 6.04 -5.23 12.28
N ARG A 4 7.21 -5.76 11.87
CA ARG A 4 7.40 -6.39 10.55
C ARG A 4 6.69 -7.73 10.41
N THR A 5 6.47 -8.44 11.52
CA THR A 5 5.92 -9.81 11.51
C THR A 5 4.38 -9.83 11.61
N THR A 6 3.75 -8.73 12.01
CA THR A 6 2.30 -8.69 12.28
C THR A 6 1.45 -8.51 11.01
N ILE A 7 1.98 -7.87 9.97
CA ILE A 7 1.23 -7.55 8.74
C ILE A 7 0.81 -8.83 7.97
N ALA A 8 1.57 -9.92 8.11
CA ALA A 8 1.34 -11.14 7.32
C ALA A 8 0.21 -12.05 7.82
N ARG A 9 -0.23 -11.92 9.09
CA ARG A 9 -1.15 -12.91 9.70
C ARG A 9 -2.63 -12.64 9.47
N ASP A 10 -3.03 -11.38 9.26
CA ASP A 10 -4.44 -10.98 9.24
C ASP A 10 -4.94 -10.54 7.86
N ASN A 11 -4.11 -10.67 6.81
CA ASN A 11 -4.48 -10.27 5.45
C ASN A 11 -5.05 -11.46 4.63
N PRO A 12 -6.33 -11.39 4.17
CA PRO A 12 -6.98 -12.45 3.39
C PRO A 12 -6.27 -12.78 2.07
N GLY A 13 -5.61 -11.79 1.43
CA GLY A 13 -4.87 -11.99 0.18
C GLY A 13 -3.62 -12.85 0.38
N LEU A 14 -2.90 -12.66 1.49
CA LEU A 14 -1.74 -13.48 1.86
C LEU A 14 -2.15 -14.90 2.24
N LYS A 15 -3.35 -15.09 2.79
CA LYS A 15 -3.86 -16.40 3.21
C LYS A 15 -3.99 -17.36 2.02
N LYS A 16 -4.50 -16.88 0.87
CA LYS A 16 -4.63 -17.69 -0.35
C LYS A 16 -3.26 -18.07 -0.96
N LEU A 17 -2.29 -17.17 -0.90
CA LEU A 17 -0.93 -17.42 -1.38
C LEU A 17 -0.15 -18.42 -0.51
N CYS A 18 -0.48 -18.52 0.77
CA CYS A 18 0.12 -19.49 1.69
C CYS A 18 -0.32 -20.93 1.42
N GLU A 19 -1.40 -21.17 0.68
CA GLU A 19 -1.90 -22.52 0.35
C GLU A 19 -1.07 -23.18 -0.76
N GLU A 20 -0.46 -22.38 -1.65
CA GLU A 20 0.35 -22.85 -2.78
C GLU A 20 1.86 -22.82 -2.50
N LEU A 21 2.28 -22.15 -1.42
CA LEU A 21 3.68 -21.95 -1.07
C LEU A 21 4.08 -22.71 0.19
N SER A 22 5.31 -23.24 0.19
CA SER A 22 5.90 -23.80 1.40
C SER A 22 6.14 -22.70 2.47
N PRO A 23 6.20 -23.04 3.77
CA PRO A 23 6.46 -22.06 4.83
C PRO A 23 7.77 -21.26 4.64
N LYS A 24 8.80 -21.89 4.06
CA LYS A 24 10.08 -21.22 3.74
C LYS A 24 9.94 -20.23 2.59
N GLN A 25 9.11 -20.56 1.59
CA GLN A 25 8.78 -19.65 0.50
C GLN A 25 7.99 -18.44 1.01
N VAL A 26 6.96 -18.65 1.84
CA VAL A 26 6.18 -17.56 2.45
C VAL A 26 7.10 -16.60 3.20
N LYS A 27 8.02 -17.11 4.01
CA LYS A 27 8.98 -16.27 4.75
C LYS A 27 9.89 -15.46 3.81
N ALA A 28 10.33 -16.05 2.69
CA ALA A 28 11.15 -15.35 1.71
C ALA A 28 10.34 -14.28 0.97
N VAL A 29 9.09 -14.56 0.62
CA VAL A 29 8.16 -13.61 0.00
C VAL A 29 8.00 -12.36 0.88
N VAL A 30 7.72 -12.55 2.17
CA VAL A 30 7.55 -11.43 3.11
C VAL A 30 8.80 -10.56 3.21
N GLU A 31 9.99 -11.18 3.29
CA GLU A 31 11.26 -10.44 3.35
C GLU A 31 11.53 -9.65 2.08
N ILE A 32 11.36 -10.29 0.91
CA ILE A 32 11.57 -9.63 -0.39
C ILE A 32 10.58 -8.47 -0.56
N ALA A 33 9.31 -8.70 -0.21
CA ALA A 33 8.28 -7.68 -0.32
C ALA A 33 8.51 -6.49 0.64
N ALA A 34 9.14 -6.73 1.79
CA ALA A 34 9.59 -5.68 2.70
C ALA A 34 10.85 -4.94 2.23
N GLY A 35 11.41 -5.29 1.07
CA GLY A 35 12.57 -4.64 0.45
C GLY A 35 13.92 -5.29 0.80
N SER A 36 13.94 -6.45 1.46
CA SER A 36 15.18 -7.18 1.73
C SER A 36 15.81 -7.71 0.44
N LYS A 37 17.14 -7.75 0.39
CA LYS A 37 17.88 -8.37 -0.73
C LYS A 37 17.70 -9.90 -0.70
N TYR A 38 17.88 -10.57 -1.84
CA TYR A 38 17.68 -12.03 -1.93
C TYR A 38 18.57 -12.85 -0.99
N ASN A 39 19.79 -12.38 -0.69
CA ASN A 39 20.65 -13.02 0.31
C ASN A 39 20.08 -12.92 1.73
N GLN A 40 19.49 -11.78 2.09
CA GLN A 40 18.84 -11.57 3.39
C GLN A 40 17.56 -12.39 3.52
N ALA A 41 16.78 -12.48 2.43
CA ALA A 41 15.59 -13.32 2.39
C ALA A 41 15.94 -14.82 2.50
N ALA A 42 17.04 -15.25 1.86
CA ALA A 42 17.54 -16.62 1.95
C ALA A 42 17.98 -16.97 3.39
N GLU A 43 18.74 -16.08 4.03
CA GLU A 43 19.16 -16.21 5.43
C GLU A 43 17.94 -16.30 6.37
N ALA A 44 16.98 -15.37 6.22
CA ALA A 44 15.76 -15.38 7.00
C ALA A 44 14.96 -16.68 6.82
N SER A 45 14.90 -17.23 5.60
CA SER A 45 14.17 -18.46 5.28
C SER A 45 14.93 -19.76 5.55
N GLY A 46 16.21 -19.68 5.95
CA GLY A 46 17.04 -20.87 6.18
C GLY A 46 17.21 -21.71 4.91
N VAL A 47 17.50 -21.05 3.78
CA VAL A 47 17.78 -21.67 2.48
C VAL A 47 18.98 -21.02 1.82
N ASP A 48 19.51 -21.65 0.77
CA ASP A 48 20.58 -21.06 -0.04
C ASP A 48 20.02 -19.94 -0.95
N VAL A 49 20.84 -18.94 -1.26
CA VAL A 49 20.45 -17.83 -2.13
C VAL A 49 20.05 -18.32 -3.53
N ARG A 50 20.69 -19.38 -4.03
CA ARG A 50 20.34 -20.01 -5.31
C ARG A 50 18.93 -20.57 -5.30
N THR A 51 18.45 -21.07 -4.15
CA THR A 51 17.07 -21.54 -3.99
C THR A 51 16.09 -20.39 -4.18
N VAL A 52 16.37 -19.22 -3.58
CA VAL A 52 15.53 -18.02 -3.76
C VAL A 52 15.51 -17.55 -5.21
N TYR A 53 16.66 -17.54 -5.89
CA TYR A 53 16.70 -17.25 -7.34
C TYR A 53 15.94 -18.26 -8.18
N GLY A 54 15.92 -19.53 -7.78
CA GLY A 54 15.10 -20.57 -8.39
C GLY A 54 13.61 -20.26 -8.26
N TRP A 55 13.16 -19.99 -7.03
CA TRP A 55 11.77 -19.63 -6.75
C TRP A 55 11.31 -18.37 -7.50
N MET A 56 12.16 -17.37 -7.69
CA MET A 56 11.81 -16.17 -8.47
C MET A 56 11.48 -16.46 -9.94
N ARG A 57 11.82 -17.64 -10.46
CA ARG A 57 11.43 -18.09 -11.81
C ARG A 57 10.09 -18.83 -11.81
N GLU A 58 9.62 -19.27 -10.64
CA GLU A 58 8.33 -19.94 -10.49
C GLU A 58 7.21 -18.88 -10.53
N PRO A 59 6.20 -19.03 -11.41
CA PRO A 59 5.14 -18.04 -11.55
C PRO A 59 4.38 -17.77 -10.25
N ALA A 60 4.09 -18.83 -9.48
CA ALA A 60 3.34 -18.72 -8.21
C ALA A 60 4.11 -17.89 -7.17
N PHE A 61 5.40 -18.17 -6.97
CA PHE A 61 6.23 -17.42 -6.03
C PHE A 61 6.41 -15.96 -6.46
N LYS A 62 6.69 -15.71 -7.74
CA LYS A 62 6.83 -14.35 -8.27
C LYS A 62 5.54 -13.53 -8.10
N LYS A 63 4.38 -14.15 -8.39
CA LYS A 63 3.06 -13.54 -8.18
C LYS A 63 2.86 -13.19 -6.71
N ALA A 64 3.18 -14.11 -5.80
CA ALA A 64 3.08 -13.87 -4.37
C ALA A 64 3.92 -12.68 -3.89
N VAL A 65 5.15 -12.52 -4.40
CA VAL A 65 5.99 -11.35 -4.10
C VAL A 65 5.31 -10.05 -4.55
N ILE A 66 4.83 -10.01 -5.79
CA ILE A 66 4.21 -8.80 -6.36
C ILE A 66 2.97 -8.40 -5.56
N GLU A 67 2.08 -9.36 -5.29
CA GLU A 67 0.86 -9.11 -4.51
C GLU A 67 1.18 -8.66 -3.08
N THR A 68 2.16 -9.30 -2.43
CA THR A 68 2.60 -8.89 -1.08
C THR A 68 3.19 -7.47 -1.07
N VAL A 69 3.95 -7.08 -2.10
CA VAL A 69 4.46 -5.70 -2.24
C VAL A 69 3.31 -4.71 -2.34
N GLN A 70 2.30 -5.00 -3.17
CA GLN A 70 1.14 -4.14 -3.34
C GLN A 70 0.37 -3.98 -2.01
N GLU A 71 0.18 -5.07 -1.27
CA GLU A 71 -0.47 -5.05 0.05
C GLU A 71 0.31 -4.21 1.07
N ILE A 72 1.63 -4.41 1.17
CA ILE A 72 2.50 -3.60 2.06
C ILE A 72 2.42 -2.12 1.68
N TYR A 73 2.43 -1.81 0.38
CA TYR A 73 2.30 -0.46 -0.11
C TYR A 73 0.95 0.17 0.31
N TRP A 74 -0.16 -0.52 0.07
CA TRP A 74 -1.48 -0.03 0.45
C TRP A 74 -1.63 0.18 1.96
N ALA A 75 -1.17 -0.77 2.77
CA ALA A 75 -1.14 -0.62 4.22
C ALA A 75 -0.30 0.60 4.65
N SER A 76 0.86 0.81 4.02
CA SER A 76 1.72 1.97 4.30
C SER A 76 1.06 3.29 3.92
N VAL A 77 0.31 3.32 2.82
CA VAL A 77 -0.47 4.50 2.40
C VAL A 77 -1.59 4.79 3.41
N GLN A 78 -2.30 3.77 3.89
CA GLN A 78 -3.34 3.93 4.90
C GLN A 78 -2.77 4.47 6.23
N ASP A 79 -1.64 3.92 6.68
CA ASP A 79 -0.93 4.41 7.85
C ASP A 79 -0.51 5.87 7.68
N ALA A 80 0.06 6.22 6.52
CA ALA A 80 0.46 7.59 6.22
C ALA A 80 -0.74 8.57 6.23
N VAL A 81 -1.91 8.15 5.75
CA VAL A 81 -3.15 8.95 5.80
C VAL A 81 -3.59 9.15 7.25
N THR A 82 -3.62 8.09 8.06
CA THR A 82 -3.98 8.17 9.48
C THR A 82 -3.05 9.10 10.26
N GLU A 83 -1.74 8.97 10.05
CA GLU A 83 -0.74 9.82 10.68
C GLU A 83 -0.84 11.28 10.21
N SER A 84 -1.12 11.50 8.92
CA SER A 84 -1.36 12.85 8.38
C SER A 84 -2.56 13.52 9.06
N LEU A 85 -3.66 12.80 9.26
CA LEU A 85 -4.82 13.30 9.99
C LEU A 85 -4.49 13.63 11.45
N SER A 86 -3.65 12.83 12.09
CA SER A 86 -3.18 13.07 13.46
C SER A 86 -2.29 14.32 13.55
N ALA A 87 -1.37 14.49 12.61
CA ALA A 87 -0.54 15.69 12.48
C ALA A 87 -1.39 16.95 12.25
N MET A 88 -2.44 16.86 11.42
CA MET A 88 -3.38 17.97 11.20
C MET A 88 -4.14 18.38 12.45
N LYS A 89 -4.52 17.43 13.30
CA LYS A 89 -5.13 17.74 14.61
C LYS A 89 -4.15 18.49 15.52
N VAL A 90 -2.86 18.14 15.50
CA VAL A 90 -1.83 18.84 16.28
C VAL A 90 -1.64 20.27 15.75
N ALA A 91 -1.53 20.45 14.44
CA ALA A 91 -1.43 21.79 13.84
C ALA A 91 -2.64 22.66 14.20
N SER A 92 -3.87 22.12 14.13
CA SER A 92 -5.09 22.81 14.54
C SER A 92 -5.07 23.26 16.01
N LYS A 93 -4.57 22.40 16.91
CA LYS A 93 -4.38 22.78 18.33
C LYS A 93 -3.38 23.93 18.50
N ILE A 94 -2.28 23.94 17.74
CA ILE A 94 -1.27 25.00 17.81
C ILE A 94 -1.86 26.33 17.31
N MET A 95 -2.60 26.32 16.20
CA MET A 95 -3.22 27.52 15.63
C MET A 95 -4.19 28.19 16.59
N ASN A 96 -4.97 27.41 17.35
CA ASN A 96 -6.01 27.90 18.25
C ASN A 96 -5.53 28.09 19.71
N LYS A 97 -4.24 27.96 19.97
CA LYS A 97 -3.69 28.13 21.32
C LYS A 97 -3.25 29.57 21.54
N ASP A 98 -3.93 30.28 22.43
CA ASP A 98 -3.62 31.69 22.75
C ASP A 98 -2.18 31.88 23.25
N SER A 99 -1.68 30.94 24.04
CA SER A 99 -0.31 30.94 24.58
C SER A 99 0.77 30.48 23.60
N ALA A 100 0.43 30.08 22.37
CA ALA A 100 1.44 29.77 21.36
C ALA A 100 2.14 31.06 20.89
N ARG A 101 3.39 30.94 20.43
CA ARG A 101 4.09 32.06 19.79
C ARG A 101 3.50 32.30 18.41
N ASP A 102 3.47 33.55 17.95
CA ASP A 102 2.97 33.89 16.60
C ASP A 102 3.67 33.11 15.50
N ARG A 103 4.98 32.88 15.64
CA ARG A 103 5.76 32.06 14.71
C ARG A 103 5.24 30.62 14.62
N ASP A 104 4.92 29.99 15.74
CA ASP A 104 4.46 28.60 15.78
C ASP A 104 3.05 28.48 15.19
N ARG A 105 2.19 29.48 15.44
CA ARG A 105 0.87 29.59 14.78
C ARG A 105 1.02 29.74 13.27
N LEU A 106 1.90 30.64 12.81
CA LEU A 106 2.13 30.86 11.38
C LEU A 106 2.65 29.60 10.68
N GLU A 107 3.59 28.87 11.29
CA GLU A 107 4.07 27.61 10.71
C GLU A 107 2.99 26.53 10.70
N ALA A 108 2.16 26.41 11.74
CA ALA A 108 1.03 25.49 11.74
C ALA A 108 0.02 25.81 10.61
N VAL A 109 -0.28 27.10 10.39
CA VAL A 109 -1.13 27.54 9.27
C VAL A 109 -0.52 27.15 7.92
N LYS A 110 0.78 27.38 7.70
CA LYS A 110 1.45 27.00 6.46
C LYS A 110 1.37 25.50 6.19
N ILE A 111 1.61 24.67 7.22
CA ILE A 111 1.53 23.21 7.11
C ILE A 111 0.12 22.76 6.72
N VAL A 112 -0.92 23.34 7.33
CA VAL A 112 -2.32 23.02 6.99
C VAL A 112 -2.67 23.47 5.56
N LEU A 113 -2.27 24.68 5.16
CA LEU A 113 -2.52 25.19 3.82
C LEU A 113 -1.83 24.34 2.74
N ALA A 114 -0.55 24.02 2.94
CA ALA A 114 0.22 23.16 2.05
C ALA A 114 -0.37 21.75 1.95
N HIS A 115 -0.90 21.21 3.06
CA HIS A 115 -1.59 19.92 3.02
C HIS A 115 -2.92 20.02 2.25
N SER A 116 -3.68 21.11 2.42
CA SER A 116 -5.00 21.29 1.79
C SER A 116 -4.97 21.49 0.27
N SER A 117 -3.88 22.03 -0.30
CA SER A 117 -3.77 22.25 -1.75
C SER A 117 -3.80 20.94 -2.55
N GLY A 118 -3.23 19.85 -2.01
CA GLY A 118 -3.24 18.54 -2.66
C GLY A 118 -4.61 17.81 -2.63
N TRP A 119 -5.56 18.27 -1.81
CA TRP A 119 -6.87 17.60 -1.69
C TRP A 119 -7.74 17.83 -2.92
N LYS A 120 -7.56 18.97 -3.60
CA LYS A 120 -8.27 19.26 -4.86
C LYS A 120 -7.85 18.31 -5.97
N GLU A 121 -6.54 18.09 -6.10
CA GLU A 121 -5.97 17.14 -7.07
C GLU A 121 -6.47 15.72 -6.80
N ARG A 122 -6.48 15.30 -5.53
CA ARG A 122 -6.95 13.96 -5.16
C ARG A 122 -8.46 13.75 -5.38
N LYS A 123 -9.27 14.78 -5.16
CA LYS A 123 -10.70 14.75 -5.47
C LYS A 123 -10.93 14.55 -6.98
N ILE A 124 -10.15 15.23 -7.83
CA ILE A 124 -10.24 15.08 -9.29
C ILE A 124 -9.86 13.65 -9.70
N ALA A 125 -8.80 13.09 -9.14
CA ALA A 125 -8.37 11.72 -9.43
C ALA A 125 -9.48 10.68 -9.10
N LEU A 126 -10.14 10.80 -7.94
CA LEU A 126 -11.25 9.92 -7.57
C LEU A 126 -12.46 10.04 -8.51
N GLN A 127 -12.74 11.26 -8.98
CA GLN A 127 -13.81 11.50 -9.95
C GLN A 127 -13.46 10.88 -11.31
N MET A 128 -12.20 10.92 -11.74
CA MET A 128 -11.74 10.25 -12.96
C MET A 128 -11.91 8.73 -12.87
N GLU A 129 -11.46 8.09 -11.79
CA GLU A 129 -11.61 6.65 -11.59
C GLU A 129 -13.09 6.22 -11.61
N THR A 130 -13.97 7.02 -10.99
CA THR A 130 -15.42 6.79 -11.04
C THR A 130 -15.99 6.90 -12.46
N LEU A 131 -15.50 7.87 -13.25
CA LEU A 131 -15.94 8.05 -14.63
C LEU A 131 -15.43 6.91 -15.53
N GLU A 132 -14.19 6.48 -15.36
CA GLU A 132 -13.61 5.35 -16.09
C GLU A 132 -14.38 4.05 -15.82
N ALA A 133 -14.72 3.77 -14.55
CA ALA A 133 -15.53 2.62 -14.20
C ALA A 133 -16.93 2.65 -14.86
N ARG A 134 -17.55 3.84 -14.93
CA ARG A 134 -18.85 4.01 -15.62
C ARG A 134 -18.71 3.81 -17.13
N LEU A 135 -17.67 4.34 -17.77
CA LEU A 135 -17.44 4.16 -19.21
C LEU A 135 -17.19 2.69 -19.56
N GLN A 136 -16.42 1.96 -18.74
CA GLN A 136 -16.23 0.52 -18.93
C GLN A 136 -17.55 -0.25 -18.81
N SER A 137 -18.43 0.12 -17.87
CA SER A 137 -19.75 -0.52 -17.75
C SER A 137 -20.65 -0.28 -18.96
N PHE A 138 -20.57 0.89 -19.61
CA PHE A 138 -21.30 1.18 -20.85
C PHE A 138 -20.75 0.40 -22.04
N ASN A 139 -19.42 0.41 -22.23
CA ASN A 139 -18.81 -0.31 -23.35
C ASN A 139 -19.04 -1.83 -23.30
N ASN A 140 -19.12 -2.41 -22.10
CA ASN A 140 -19.43 -3.83 -21.95
C ASN A 140 -20.90 -4.15 -22.31
N PHE A 141 -21.82 -3.21 -22.14
CA PHE A 141 -23.24 -3.38 -22.51
C PHE A 141 -23.46 -3.35 -24.02
N GLU A 142 -22.74 -2.49 -24.76
CA GLU A 142 -22.83 -2.41 -26.23
C GLU A 142 -22.15 -3.60 -26.95
N GLY A 143 -21.29 -4.35 -26.25
CA GLY A 143 -20.68 -5.58 -26.76
C GLY A 143 -21.62 -6.78 -26.74
N GLU A 144 -22.53 -6.86 -25.77
CA GLU A 144 -23.46 -8.00 -25.63
C GLU A 144 -24.64 -7.94 -26.63
N GLU A 145 -25.02 -6.75 -27.12
CA GLU A 145 -26.07 -6.60 -28.16
C GLU A 145 -25.56 -6.97 -29.57
N ASN A 146 -24.25 -6.97 -29.82
CA ASN A 146 -23.67 -7.28 -31.13
C ASN A 146 -23.27 -8.77 -31.32
N GLU A 147 -23.43 -9.62 -30.29
CA GLU A 147 -23.22 -11.09 -30.39
C GLU A 147 -24.53 -11.88 -30.53
N MET A 148 -25.68 -11.20 -30.67
CA MET A 148 -27.01 -11.81 -30.71
C MET A 148 -27.73 -11.73 -32.08
N ASP A 149 -27.00 -11.36 -33.13
CA ASP A 149 -27.40 -11.39 -34.56
C ASP A 149 -26.38 -12.21 -35.38
#